data_AF-T1PQQ9-F1
#
_entry.id   AF-T1PQQ9-F1
#
_cell.length_a   1.000
_cell.length_b   1.000
_cell.length_c   1.000
_cell.angle_alpha   90.00
_cell.angle_beta   90.00
_cell.angle_gamma   90.00
#
_symmetry.space_group_name_H-M   'P 1'
#
loop_
_entity.id
_entity.type
_entity.pdbx_description
1 polymer ?
#
loop_
_entity_poly.entity_id
_entity_poly.type
_entity_poly.pdbx_seq_one_letter_code
_entity_poly.pdbx_strand_id
1 'polypeptide(L)'
;MTTTTTPPSLRDKKSRDNSVPSSSSSNRRRSRSKSTEKSTKRLKAGDDLSEHSEISNDDDSHHPLNVGDLDHLRKVWQPPPKPGADSFCWKCHDAAVDISCNKCIRSFHTTCVKAKIDSSWICTECSSIENILHSSKKSRRNELSVDLLSQLLTFALKRMRFAKGNYTFVMPYEKTNTYKKYIVNPVHFGTLQEKINAKEYHCAEELVNDTKWMLHNAYIISAGNNSKLVQSAKNILKICRQEAIEIETCAECYLNANTRTDWFVDVCSQPHLLLWAKLKGFPYWPAKAMSMGQTSVINVRFFGEHDRAFVSAKDCFLYSEQDPNTQTGKKAARELAGCIKEVEEHIEKIRNKIGGFQYAPFKTPFDPNDVMRQLEEMMPGVQEFMRQQQVLVTKTPLQFKIYRTADNNMSIVQKASSTPDLVLAQQQQQQQQSIQDTSSNLNAQSILSNNFDFSQHLLTNHTANKQQQDDDWLCIQKELNLINTTSSTNDN
;
A
#
# COMPACT_ATOMS: atom_id res chain seq x y z
N MET A 1 -55.33 -7.82 -35.09
CA MET A 1 -56.79 -7.67 -34.97
C MET A 1 -57.10 -7.76 -33.47
N THR A 2 -57.37 -6.67 -32.74
CA THR A 2 -58.64 -5.87 -32.66
C THR A 2 -59.79 -6.72 -32.09
N THR A 3 -60.52 -6.36 -31.02
CA THR A 3 -60.66 -5.11 -30.21
C THR A 3 -60.69 -5.43 -28.70
N THR A 4 -60.31 -4.60 -27.73
CA THR A 4 -60.83 -3.28 -27.27
C THR A 4 -62.28 -3.26 -26.75
N THR A 5 -62.48 -3.12 -25.42
CA THR A 5 -63.57 -2.38 -24.75
C THR A 5 -63.25 -2.17 -23.25
N THR A 6 -63.89 -1.18 -22.61
CA THR A 6 -63.48 -0.65 -21.27
C THR A 6 -64.70 -0.44 -20.31
N PRO A 7 -64.66 0.35 -19.20
CA PRO A 7 -65.20 -0.07 -17.88
C PRO A 7 -66.64 0.41 -17.58
N PRO A 8 -67.10 0.30 -16.32
CA PRO A 8 -67.53 1.52 -15.61
C PRO A 8 -67.03 1.63 -14.15
N SER A 9 -67.34 2.75 -13.48
CA SER A 9 -66.99 3.07 -12.08
C SER A 9 -68.23 3.47 -11.24
N LEU A 10 -68.08 4.39 -10.26
CA LEU A 10 -69.07 4.90 -9.26
C LEU A 10 -69.12 4.06 -7.94
N ARG A 11 -69.30 4.64 -6.73
CA ARG A 11 -69.57 6.04 -6.34
C ARG A 11 -69.12 6.40 -4.89
N ASP A 12 -69.10 7.71 -4.61
CA ASP A 12 -68.54 8.43 -3.45
C ASP A 12 -69.24 8.26 -2.08
N LYS A 13 -68.55 8.67 -0.99
CA LYS A 13 -69.11 9.66 -0.02
C LYS A 13 -68.09 10.36 0.93
N LYS A 14 -68.49 11.59 1.30
CA LYS A 14 -67.92 12.62 2.23
C LYS A 14 -67.62 12.10 3.66
N SER A 15 -66.71 12.61 4.52
CA SER A 15 -65.93 13.88 4.74
C SER A 15 -66.47 14.86 5.82
N ARG A 16 -65.56 15.36 6.69
CA ARG A 16 -65.69 16.46 7.70
C ARG A 16 -66.45 16.15 9.01
N ASP A 17 -66.19 16.73 10.20
CA ASP A 17 -65.05 17.44 10.88
C ASP A 17 -65.30 17.23 12.44
N ASN A 18 -64.82 17.92 13.51
CA ASN A 18 -64.02 19.13 13.77
C ASN A 18 -63.47 19.23 15.23
N SER A 19 -62.49 20.14 15.46
CA SER A 19 -62.26 21.06 16.61
C SER A 19 -61.90 20.65 18.08
N VAL A 20 -60.81 21.32 18.51
CA VAL A 20 -60.18 21.65 19.83
C VAL A 20 -61.08 22.26 20.94
N PRO A 21 -60.66 22.34 22.24
CA PRO A 21 -59.77 23.39 22.82
C PRO A 21 -58.52 22.81 23.56
N SER A 22 -57.32 23.42 23.70
CA SER A 22 -56.85 24.74 24.24
C SER A 22 -56.95 24.86 25.79
N SER A 23 -56.08 25.56 26.54
CA SER A 23 -55.11 26.66 26.26
C SER A 23 -53.90 26.67 27.26
N SER A 24 -52.64 26.96 26.85
CA SER A 24 -51.86 28.23 26.98
C SER A 24 -51.23 28.52 28.39
N SER A 25 -50.19 29.36 28.63
CA SER A 25 -49.59 30.48 27.86
C SER A 25 -48.10 30.81 28.18
N SER A 26 -47.26 30.98 27.13
CA SER A 26 -46.26 32.08 26.97
C SER A 26 -45.03 32.18 27.94
N ASN A 27 -43.97 33.00 27.74
CA ASN A 27 -43.51 33.97 26.71
C ASN A 27 -41.96 34.11 26.87
N ARG A 28 -41.08 34.50 25.92
CA ARG A 28 -40.94 35.80 25.22
C ARG A 28 -39.85 35.76 24.13
N ARG A 29 -39.71 36.82 23.31
CA ARG A 29 -38.74 36.97 22.18
C ARG A 29 -37.80 38.20 22.33
N ARG A 30 -36.70 38.22 21.57
CA ARG A 30 -36.06 39.41 20.94
C ARG A 30 -35.38 39.01 19.61
N SER A 31 -34.89 39.96 18.79
CA SER A 31 -34.43 39.70 17.40
C SER A 31 -33.71 40.90 16.76
N ARG A 32 -33.14 40.72 15.53
CA ARG A 32 -32.58 41.74 14.59
C ARG A 32 -31.18 42.32 14.94
N SER A 33 -30.32 42.79 14.01
CA SER A 33 -30.27 42.68 12.53
C SER A 33 -28.98 43.27 11.87
N LYS A 34 -28.61 42.77 10.67
CA LYS A 34 -27.93 43.43 9.52
C LYS A 34 -26.73 44.41 9.70
N SER A 35 -25.57 44.00 9.16
CA SER A 35 -24.76 44.68 8.09
C SER A 35 -23.71 43.65 7.61
N THR A 36 -23.24 43.49 6.36
CA THR A 36 -22.94 44.32 5.17
C THR A 36 -21.67 45.17 5.25
N GLU A 37 -20.55 44.66 4.69
CA GLU A 37 -19.87 45.31 3.55
C GLU A 37 -18.84 44.40 2.82
N LYS A 38 -18.40 44.85 1.63
CA LYS A 38 -17.29 44.30 0.83
C LYS A 38 -16.40 45.48 0.42
N SER A 39 -15.07 45.31 0.40
CA SER A 39 -14.24 46.01 -0.58
C SER A 39 -12.95 45.25 -0.90
N THR A 40 -12.10 45.82 -1.76
CA THR A 40 -11.08 45.11 -2.55
C THR A 40 -9.78 45.92 -2.73
N LYS A 41 -8.75 45.24 -3.29
CA LYS A 41 -7.45 45.74 -3.81
C LYS A 41 -6.29 45.82 -2.79
N ARG A 42 -5.02 45.95 -3.18
CA ARG A 42 -4.19 45.34 -4.27
C ARG A 42 -2.76 45.95 -4.21
N LEU A 43 -1.74 45.12 -3.96
CA LEU A 43 -0.30 45.29 -4.32
C LEU A 43 0.36 46.70 -4.21
N LYS A 44 1.39 46.83 -3.35
CA LYS A 44 2.82 46.92 -3.78
C LYS A 44 3.80 46.84 -2.59
N ALA A 45 5.10 46.82 -2.90
CA ALA A 45 6.23 46.61 -1.98
C ALA A 45 6.95 47.93 -1.61
N GLY A 46 7.84 47.85 -0.61
CA GLY A 46 8.78 48.89 -0.17
C GLY A 46 9.61 48.39 1.02
N ASP A 47 10.91 48.69 1.05
CA ASP A 47 11.93 47.93 1.79
C ASP A 47 12.27 48.44 3.22
N ASP A 48 12.94 47.53 3.95
CA ASP A 48 14.15 47.75 4.78
C ASP A 48 14.12 47.98 6.32
N LEU A 49 15.26 47.60 6.93
CA LEU A 49 15.86 47.86 8.25
C LEU A 49 15.22 47.33 9.56
N SER A 50 15.67 46.13 9.92
CA SER A 50 16.32 45.76 11.21
C SER A 50 15.91 46.39 12.55
N GLU A 51 15.59 45.54 13.52
CA GLU A 51 16.06 45.69 14.92
C GLU A 51 16.27 44.31 15.58
N HIS A 52 17.14 44.22 16.59
CA HIS A 52 17.51 42.97 17.28
C HIS A 52 16.69 42.73 18.55
N SER A 53 16.25 41.50 18.79
CA SER A 53 15.94 41.01 20.15
C SER A 53 16.20 39.51 20.30
N GLU A 54 17.30 39.22 20.98
CA GLU A 54 17.65 38.05 21.79
C GLU A 54 16.71 36.83 21.74
N ILE A 55 17.16 35.75 21.08
CA ILE A 55 16.59 34.41 21.26
C ILE A 55 17.11 33.84 22.58
N SER A 56 16.22 33.64 23.55
CA SER A 56 16.50 32.86 24.76
C SER A 56 16.61 31.36 24.42
N ASN A 57 17.70 30.72 24.84
CA ASN A 57 17.93 29.30 24.60
C ASN A 57 17.21 28.45 25.66
N ASP A 58 16.07 27.85 25.33
CA ASP A 58 15.39 26.86 26.18
C ASP A 58 15.68 25.42 25.72
N ASP A 59 16.66 24.83 26.39
CA ASP A 59 16.83 23.40 26.72
C ASP A 59 16.49 22.33 25.65
N ASP A 60 17.46 21.97 24.83
CA ASP A 60 17.48 20.66 24.14
C ASP A 60 17.81 19.55 25.16
N SER A 61 16.79 19.13 25.92
CA SER A 61 16.92 18.07 26.93
C SER A 61 17.06 16.68 26.29
N HIS A 62 18.24 16.45 25.73
CA HIS A 62 18.79 15.17 25.29
C HIS A 62 19.00 14.21 26.49
N HIS A 63 17.91 13.82 27.14
CA HIS A 63 17.94 13.00 28.35
C HIS A 63 18.51 11.60 28.02
N PRO A 64 19.64 11.18 28.63
CA PRO A 64 20.10 9.80 28.48
C PRO A 64 19.09 8.87 29.16
N LEU A 65 18.85 7.70 28.54
CA LEU A 65 18.03 6.64 29.11
C LEU A 65 18.66 6.21 30.43
N ASN A 66 17.95 6.44 31.53
CA ASN A 66 18.52 6.36 32.86
C ASN A 66 18.59 4.90 33.33
N VAL A 67 19.51 4.59 34.25
CA VAL A 67 19.84 3.20 34.67
C VAL A 67 18.62 2.44 35.23
N GLY A 68 17.57 3.15 35.67
CA GLY A 68 16.29 2.58 36.08
C GLY A 68 15.49 1.86 34.99
N ASP A 69 15.70 2.14 33.69
CA ASP A 69 14.95 1.53 32.56
C ASP A 69 15.19 0.02 32.37
N LEU A 70 16.11 -0.58 33.14
CA LEU A 70 16.37 -2.02 33.14
C LEU A 70 15.87 -2.73 34.40
N ASP A 71 15.39 -1.97 35.39
CA ASP A 71 15.13 -2.49 36.72
C ASP A 71 13.78 -3.23 36.80
N HIS A 72 12.85 -2.97 35.87
CA HIS A 72 11.68 -3.84 35.65
C HIS A 72 12.07 -5.11 34.91
N LEU A 73 12.88 -5.02 33.83
CA LEU A 73 13.36 -6.20 33.08
C LEU A 73 14.07 -7.18 34.02
N ARG A 74 14.91 -6.69 34.92
CA ARG A 74 15.58 -7.51 35.95
C ARG A 74 14.60 -8.23 36.89
N LYS A 75 13.43 -7.64 37.17
CA LYS A 75 12.40 -8.20 38.07
C LYS A 75 11.45 -9.17 37.38
N VAL A 76 11.11 -8.95 36.10
CA VAL A 76 10.14 -9.78 35.36
C VAL A 76 10.79 -10.89 34.53
N TRP A 77 12.04 -10.73 34.10
CA TRP A 77 12.70 -11.69 33.20
C TRP A 77 12.88 -13.06 33.85
N GLN A 78 12.48 -14.10 33.13
CA GLN A 78 12.59 -15.50 33.51
C GLN A 78 13.15 -16.30 32.32
N PRO A 79 13.91 -17.38 32.54
CA PRO A 79 14.44 -18.18 31.44
C PRO A 79 13.29 -18.82 30.62
N PRO A 80 13.44 -18.91 29.29
CA PRO A 80 12.45 -19.52 28.42
C PRO A 80 12.40 -21.05 28.57
N PRO A 81 11.27 -21.72 28.22
CA PRO A 81 11.18 -23.18 28.16
C PRO A 81 12.20 -23.83 27.22
N LYS A 82 12.53 -23.15 26.11
CA LYS A 82 13.48 -23.57 25.08
C LYS A 82 14.74 -22.69 25.14
N PRO A 83 15.95 -23.24 25.35
CA PRO A 83 17.19 -22.46 25.32
C PRO A 83 17.33 -21.65 24.01
N GLY A 84 17.68 -20.37 24.14
CA GLY A 84 17.79 -19.45 22.99
C GLY A 84 16.46 -18.95 22.40
N ALA A 85 15.31 -19.31 22.98
CA ALA A 85 14.03 -18.71 22.65
C ALA A 85 13.78 -17.42 23.48
N ASP A 86 12.69 -16.73 23.16
CA ASP A 86 12.26 -15.51 23.82
C ASP A 86 11.76 -15.78 25.24
N SER A 87 12.10 -14.88 26.14
CA SER A 87 11.67 -14.86 27.54
C SER A 87 10.31 -14.18 27.73
N PHE A 88 9.80 -13.53 26.69
CA PHE A 88 8.54 -12.79 26.66
C PHE A 88 7.56 -13.39 25.65
N CYS A 89 6.27 -13.15 25.88
CA CYS A 89 5.18 -13.67 25.05
C CYS A 89 5.00 -12.82 23.81
N TRP A 90 5.08 -13.44 22.63
CA TRP A 90 4.91 -12.77 21.34
C TRP A 90 3.52 -12.10 21.15
N LYS A 91 2.51 -12.44 21.97
CA LYS A 91 1.14 -11.91 21.87
C LYS A 91 0.79 -10.82 22.90
N CYS A 92 1.16 -10.96 24.18
CA CYS A 92 0.89 -9.94 25.22
C CYS A 92 2.13 -9.14 25.67
N HIS A 93 3.32 -9.68 25.41
CA HIS A 93 4.64 -9.09 25.71
C HIS A 93 5.10 -9.18 27.17
N ASP A 94 4.34 -9.88 28.02
CA ASP A 94 4.73 -10.24 29.40
C ASP A 94 5.67 -11.45 29.44
N ALA A 95 6.36 -11.63 30.57
CA ALA A 95 7.27 -12.75 30.84
C ALA A 95 6.52 -14.01 31.35
N ALA A 96 7.26 -14.99 31.89
CA ALA A 96 6.72 -16.28 32.39
C ALA A 96 6.01 -17.10 31.30
N VAL A 97 6.60 -17.14 30.11
CA VAL A 97 6.16 -17.99 28.98
C VAL A 97 6.35 -19.47 29.27
N ASP A 98 5.39 -20.30 28.87
CA ASP A 98 5.33 -21.75 29.12
C ASP A 98 5.54 -22.60 27.85
N ILE A 99 5.37 -22.01 26.65
CA ILE A 99 5.59 -22.69 25.36
C ILE A 99 6.47 -21.87 24.40
N SER A 100 7.24 -22.57 23.56
CA SER A 100 8.09 -21.97 22.51
C SER A 100 7.83 -22.62 21.15
N CYS A 101 7.94 -21.84 20.08
CA CYS A 101 7.79 -22.34 18.72
C CYS A 101 8.91 -23.33 18.35
N ASN A 102 8.59 -24.40 17.61
CA ASN A 102 9.62 -25.31 17.10
C ASN A 102 10.54 -24.65 16.05
N LYS A 103 9.96 -23.91 15.09
CA LYS A 103 10.67 -23.36 13.93
C LYS A 103 11.25 -21.95 14.07
N CYS A 104 10.99 -21.24 15.17
CA CYS A 104 11.67 -19.97 15.45
C CYS A 104 11.88 -19.76 16.96
N ILE A 105 12.54 -18.67 17.31
CA ILE A 105 12.86 -18.28 18.69
C ILE A 105 11.68 -17.68 19.47
N ARG A 106 10.48 -17.55 18.91
CA ARG A 106 9.33 -16.92 19.60
C ARG A 106 8.73 -17.83 20.67
N SER A 107 8.42 -17.25 21.83
CA SER A 107 7.70 -17.90 22.93
C SER A 107 6.34 -17.25 23.19
N PHE A 108 5.47 -17.97 23.91
CA PHE A 108 4.07 -17.61 24.13
C PHE A 108 3.61 -18.11 25.50
N HIS A 109 2.49 -17.59 25.99
CA HIS A 109 1.66 -18.30 26.97
C HIS A 109 0.68 -19.22 26.25
N THR A 110 0.43 -20.42 26.78
CA THR A 110 -0.63 -21.32 26.30
C THR A 110 -1.98 -20.60 26.28
N THR A 111 -2.28 -19.77 27.29
CA THR A 111 -3.51 -18.96 27.36
C THR A 111 -3.61 -17.89 26.26
N CYS A 112 -2.48 -17.41 25.73
CA CYS A 112 -2.45 -16.48 24.60
C CYS A 112 -2.55 -17.15 23.23
N VAL A 113 -2.40 -18.48 23.16
CA VAL A 113 -2.49 -19.24 21.92
C VAL A 113 -3.81 -20.01 21.89
N LYS A 114 -4.77 -19.52 21.09
CA LYS A 114 -6.08 -20.16 20.87
C LYS A 114 -5.97 -21.40 19.96
N ALA A 115 -5.11 -22.36 20.29
CA ALA A 115 -4.90 -23.60 19.55
C ALA A 115 -4.55 -24.75 20.49
N LYS A 116 -4.73 -26.00 20.04
CA LYS A 116 -4.14 -27.16 20.71
C LYS A 116 -2.63 -27.14 20.49
N ILE A 117 -1.86 -27.38 21.55
CA ILE A 117 -0.40 -27.45 21.51
C ILE A 117 0.00 -28.93 21.60
N ASP A 118 0.91 -29.34 20.72
CA ASP A 118 1.59 -30.64 20.76
C ASP A 118 3.10 -30.43 20.56
N SER A 119 3.88 -31.52 20.63
CA SER A 119 5.35 -31.47 20.53
C SER A 119 5.88 -30.96 19.18
N SER A 120 5.07 -30.96 18.12
CA SER A 120 5.42 -30.45 16.78
C SER A 120 4.98 -29.00 16.53
N TRP A 121 4.26 -28.38 17.47
CA TRP A 121 3.60 -27.09 17.29
C TRP A 121 4.50 -25.96 16.74
N ILE A 122 3.95 -25.19 15.80
CA ILE A 122 4.55 -24.00 15.21
C ILE A 122 3.60 -22.80 15.34
N CYS A 123 4.17 -21.62 15.55
CA CYS A 123 3.39 -20.42 15.79
C CYS A 123 2.76 -19.84 14.52
N THR A 124 1.70 -19.04 14.70
CA THR A 124 0.94 -18.40 13.61
C THR A 124 1.80 -17.67 12.58
N GLU A 125 2.90 -17.04 13.02
CA GLU A 125 3.79 -16.32 12.11
C GLU A 125 4.56 -17.29 11.18
N CYS A 126 5.07 -18.41 11.72
CA CYS A 126 5.74 -19.45 10.93
C CYS A 126 4.76 -20.14 9.97
N SER A 127 3.58 -20.53 10.46
CA SER A 127 2.53 -21.13 9.63
C SER A 127 2.10 -20.19 8.50
N SER A 128 2.04 -18.88 8.74
CA SER A 128 1.73 -17.89 7.71
C SER A 128 2.81 -17.82 6.63
N ILE A 129 4.09 -17.79 7.00
CA ILE A 129 5.19 -17.82 6.02
C ILE A 129 5.22 -19.14 5.25
N GLU A 130 5.04 -20.28 5.90
CA GLU A 130 5.00 -21.58 5.21
C GLU A 130 3.82 -21.68 4.25
N ASN A 131 2.64 -21.21 4.64
CA ASN A 131 1.49 -21.12 3.75
C ASN A 131 1.76 -20.18 2.57
N ILE A 132 2.41 -19.03 2.76
CA ILE A 132 2.80 -18.14 1.65
C ILE A 132 3.82 -18.84 0.74
N LEU A 133 4.90 -19.37 1.29
CA LEU A 133 6.01 -19.95 0.52
C LEU A 133 5.57 -21.19 -0.27
N HIS A 134 4.83 -22.12 0.36
CA HIS A 134 4.44 -23.40 -0.23
C HIS A 134 3.03 -23.44 -0.88
N SER A 135 2.23 -22.38 -0.83
CA SER A 135 0.91 -22.38 -1.46
C SER A 135 0.99 -22.48 -2.99
N SER A 136 0.45 -23.58 -3.52
CA SER A 136 0.16 -23.78 -4.95
C SER A 136 -0.96 -22.87 -5.49
N LYS A 137 -1.59 -22.06 -4.62
CA LYS A 137 -2.61 -21.06 -4.98
C LYS A 137 -2.07 -19.62 -5.00
N LYS A 138 -0.74 -19.44 -4.99
CA LYS A 138 -0.11 -18.14 -5.24
C LYS A 138 -0.62 -17.53 -6.55
N SER A 139 -0.93 -16.24 -6.54
CA SER A 139 -1.13 -15.48 -7.78
C SER A 139 0.19 -15.41 -8.55
N ARG A 140 0.20 -15.73 -9.84
CA ARG A 140 1.42 -15.70 -10.68
C ARG A 140 2.06 -14.30 -10.73
N ARG A 141 1.26 -13.24 -10.56
CA ARG A 141 1.72 -11.84 -10.38
C ARG A 141 2.72 -11.66 -9.21
N ASN A 142 2.79 -12.61 -8.29
CA ASN A 142 3.62 -12.59 -7.09
C ASN A 142 4.76 -13.64 -7.15
N GLU A 143 5.02 -14.26 -8.31
CA GLU A 143 6.23 -15.05 -8.59
C GLU A 143 7.40 -14.09 -8.85
N LEU A 144 8.09 -13.65 -7.79
CA LEU A 144 9.19 -12.68 -7.87
C LEU A 144 10.56 -13.36 -7.77
N SER A 145 11.57 -12.83 -8.47
CA SER A 145 12.96 -13.14 -8.17
C SER A 145 13.36 -12.49 -6.84
N VAL A 146 14.31 -13.10 -6.12
CA VAL A 146 14.78 -12.56 -4.83
C VAL A 146 15.47 -11.20 -5.03
N ASP A 147 16.14 -10.99 -6.17
CA ASP A 147 16.69 -9.68 -6.56
C ASP A 147 15.62 -8.59 -6.66
N LEU A 148 14.51 -8.85 -7.36
CA LEU A 148 13.40 -7.92 -7.48
C LEU A 148 12.74 -7.70 -6.11
N LEU A 149 12.52 -8.76 -5.34
CA LEU A 149 11.96 -8.63 -3.99
C LEU A 149 12.83 -7.73 -3.10
N SER A 150 14.15 -7.94 -3.03
CA SER A 150 15.06 -7.05 -2.29
C SER A 150 15.05 -5.60 -2.79
N GLN A 151 14.88 -5.37 -4.09
CA GLN A 151 14.69 -4.02 -4.63
C GLN A 151 13.39 -3.38 -4.11
N LEU A 152 12.28 -4.12 -4.10
CA LEU A 152 10.98 -3.62 -3.63
C LEU A 152 10.97 -3.39 -2.11
N LEU A 153 11.53 -4.32 -1.33
CA LEU A 153 11.71 -4.17 0.12
C LEU A 153 12.62 -2.98 0.46
N THR A 154 13.55 -2.59 -0.41
CA THR A 154 14.36 -1.37 -0.23
C THR A 154 13.51 -0.10 -0.32
N PHE A 155 12.48 -0.03 -1.18
CA PHE A 155 11.53 1.08 -1.19
C PHE A 155 10.67 1.09 0.07
N ALA A 156 10.16 -0.08 0.49
CA ALA A 156 9.38 -0.22 1.72
C ALA A 156 10.18 0.25 2.96
N LEU A 157 11.42 -0.20 3.11
CA LEU A 157 12.30 0.18 4.23
C LEU A 157 12.66 1.68 4.22
N LYS A 158 12.83 2.30 3.04
CA LYS A 158 12.96 3.76 2.93
C LYS A 158 11.71 4.46 3.46
N ARG A 159 10.50 4.04 3.05
CA ARG A 159 9.24 4.66 3.52
C ARG A 159 9.00 4.45 5.02
N MET A 160 9.40 3.29 5.57
CA MET A 160 9.38 3.01 7.01
C MET A 160 10.27 3.96 7.81
N ARG A 161 11.45 4.35 7.30
CA ARG A 161 12.34 5.34 7.93
C ARG A 161 11.74 6.76 7.92
N PHE A 162 10.99 7.14 6.89
CA PHE A 162 10.41 8.49 6.74
C PHE A 162 8.99 8.63 7.32
N ALA A 163 8.67 7.84 8.35
CA ALA A 163 7.34 7.76 8.95
C ALA A 163 6.93 9.05 9.71
N LYS A 164 6.23 9.98 9.02
CA LYS A 164 5.53 11.16 9.59
C LYS A 164 6.35 11.91 10.69
N GLY A 165 7.60 12.26 10.37
CA GLY A 165 8.48 13.03 11.26
C GLY A 165 9.43 12.22 12.15
N ASN A 166 9.28 10.90 12.24
CA ASN A 166 10.17 10.03 13.05
C ASN A 166 11.52 9.72 12.37
N TYR A 167 12.19 10.73 11.81
CA TYR A 167 13.54 10.61 11.21
C TYR A 167 14.60 10.08 12.20
N THR A 168 14.33 10.19 13.50
CA THR A 168 15.23 9.87 14.62
C THR A 168 14.80 8.64 15.42
N PHE A 169 13.93 7.78 14.89
CA PHE A 169 13.57 6.53 15.57
C PHE A 169 14.79 5.60 15.70
N VAL A 170 15.20 5.34 16.95
CA VAL A 170 16.32 4.49 17.33
C VAL A 170 15.88 3.63 18.53
N MET A 171 16.10 2.32 18.44
CA MET A 171 15.85 1.38 19.53
C MET A 171 16.94 1.52 20.61
N PRO A 172 16.60 1.44 21.91
CA PRO A 172 17.58 1.63 23.00
C PRO A 172 18.84 0.75 22.93
N TYR A 173 18.73 -0.47 22.41
CA TYR A 173 19.85 -1.39 22.24
C TYR A 173 20.83 -1.05 21.11
N GLU A 174 20.47 -0.15 20.19
CA GLU A 174 21.42 0.35 19.17
C GLU A 174 22.55 1.19 19.79
N LYS A 175 22.33 1.72 21.01
CA LYS A 175 23.30 2.54 21.75
C LYS A 175 24.03 1.79 22.87
N THR A 176 23.53 0.62 23.30
CA THR A 176 24.11 -0.10 24.45
C THR A 176 23.76 -1.59 24.47
N ASN A 177 24.78 -2.40 24.81
CA ASN A 177 24.70 -3.86 24.87
C ASN A 177 23.99 -4.38 26.15
N THR A 178 23.59 -3.51 27.08
CA THR A 178 22.96 -3.89 28.36
C THR A 178 21.65 -4.66 28.19
N TYR A 179 20.91 -4.40 27.11
CA TYR A 179 19.67 -5.10 26.76
C TYR A 179 19.88 -6.55 26.29
N LYS A 180 21.10 -6.96 25.91
CA LYS A 180 21.39 -8.27 25.30
C LYS A 180 21.04 -9.47 26.19
N LYS A 181 20.92 -9.29 27.51
CA LYS A 181 20.43 -10.33 28.43
C LYS A 181 18.91 -10.56 28.28
N TYR A 182 18.15 -9.52 27.97
CA TYR A 182 16.69 -9.51 28.06
C TYR A 182 16.00 -9.59 26.69
N ILE A 183 16.60 -8.99 25.66
CA ILE A 183 16.07 -8.95 24.29
C ILE A 183 16.80 -10.01 23.46
N VAL A 184 16.11 -11.12 23.16
CA VAL A 184 16.71 -12.26 22.41
C VAL A 184 17.02 -11.92 20.95
N ASN A 185 16.22 -11.05 20.33
CA ASN A 185 16.37 -10.65 18.93
C ASN A 185 16.30 -9.12 18.76
N PRO A 186 17.42 -8.41 18.89
CA PRO A 186 17.49 -6.98 18.63
C PRO A 186 17.30 -6.70 17.13
N VAL A 187 16.20 -6.03 16.77
CA VAL A 187 15.91 -5.66 15.37
C VAL A 187 15.76 -4.14 15.25
N HIS A 188 16.38 -3.56 14.22
CA HIS A 188 16.35 -2.14 13.90
C HIS A 188 16.59 -1.92 12.39
N PHE A 189 16.50 -0.68 11.93
CA PHE A 189 16.65 -0.35 10.51
C PHE A 189 18.01 -0.74 9.90
N GLY A 190 19.07 -0.95 10.71
CA GLY A 190 20.33 -1.54 10.27
C GLY A 190 20.15 -3.00 9.86
N THR A 191 19.84 -3.87 10.82
CA THR A 191 19.56 -5.30 10.57
C THR A 191 18.55 -5.57 9.45
N LEU A 192 17.49 -4.75 9.31
CA LEU A 192 16.53 -4.92 8.20
C LEU A 192 17.16 -4.60 6.84
N GLN A 193 18.03 -3.59 6.75
CA GLN A 193 18.77 -3.26 5.53
C GLN A 193 19.77 -4.36 5.19
N GLU A 194 20.48 -4.87 6.19
CA GLU A 194 21.46 -5.96 6.03
C GLU A 194 20.81 -7.21 5.45
N LYS A 195 19.67 -7.65 6.01
CA LYS A 195 18.91 -8.82 5.50
C LYS A 195 18.33 -8.61 4.10
N ILE A 196 17.90 -7.40 3.74
CA ILE A 196 17.49 -7.06 2.36
C ILE A 196 18.70 -7.17 1.41
N ASN A 197 19.85 -6.61 1.78
CA ASN A 197 21.07 -6.62 0.97
C ASN A 197 21.63 -8.05 0.81
N ALA A 198 21.54 -8.86 1.87
CA ALA A 198 21.91 -10.28 1.89
C ALA A 198 20.89 -11.21 1.19
N LYS A 199 19.73 -10.67 0.76
CA LYS A 199 18.66 -11.39 0.05
C LYS A 199 18.05 -12.54 0.87
N GLU A 200 17.94 -12.36 2.17
CA GLU A 200 17.37 -13.37 3.10
C GLU A 200 15.84 -13.45 3.06
N TYR A 201 15.17 -12.45 2.51
CA TYR A 201 13.71 -12.37 2.42
C TYR A 201 13.18 -13.02 1.14
N HIS A 202 12.26 -13.96 1.28
CA HIS A 202 11.64 -14.75 0.21
C HIS A 202 10.17 -14.36 -0.02
N CYS A 203 9.54 -13.65 0.92
CA CYS A 203 8.28 -12.92 0.72
C CYS A 203 8.19 -11.66 1.60
N ALA A 204 7.25 -10.75 1.30
CA ALA A 204 7.15 -9.46 1.97
C ALA A 204 6.72 -9.57 3.46
N GLU A 205 5.88 -10.55 3.82
CA GLU A 205 5.49 -10.81 5.21
C GLU A 205 6.67 -11.25 6.11
N GLU A 206 7.82 -11.65 5.55
CA GLU A 206 9.03 -11.87 6.37
C GLU A 206 9.66 -10.56 6.86
N LEU A 207 9.69 -9.51 6.03
CA LEU A 207 10.08 -8.17 6.47
C LEU A 207 9.09 -7.63 7.52
N VAL A 208 7.79 -7.90 7.34
CA VAL A 208 6.76 -7.56 8.33
C VAL A 208 7.00 -8.35 9.63
N ASN A 209 7.36 -9.64 9.55
CA ASN A 209 7.67 -10.48 10.71
C ASN A 209 8.91 -10.05 11.50
N ASP A 210 9.92 -9.49 10.83
CA ASP A 210 11.06 -8.87 11.50
C ASP A 210 10.70 -7.48 12.06
N THR A 211 9.88 -6.71 11.35
CA THR A 211 9.37 -5.42 11.87
C THR A 211 8.46 -5.60 13.10
N LYS A 212 7.76 -6.74 13.23
CA LYS A 212 7.03 -7.11 14.46
C LYS A 212 7.96 -7.20 15.68
N TRP A 213 9.23 -7.60 15.52
CA TRP A 213 10.20 -7.64 16.63
C TRP A 213 10.52 -6.23 17.16
N MET A 214 10.62 -5.23 16.30
CA MET A 214 10.81 -3.83 16.73
C MET A 214 9.70 -3.39 17.69
N LEU A 215 8.44 -3.74 17.39
CA LEU A 215 7.29 -3.45 18.25
C LEU A 215 7.27 -4.30 19.52
N HIS A 216 7.56 -5.61 19.43
CA HIS A 216 7.61 -6.49 20.60
C HIS A 216 8.66 -6.00 21.61
N ASN A 217 9.87 -5.71 21.13
CA ASN A 217 10.96 -5.20 21.94
C ASN A 217 10.63 -3.81 22.53
N ALA A 218 9.96 -2.93 21.77
CA ALA A 218 9.50 -1.64 22.28
C ALA A 218 8.52 -1.78 23.45
N TYR A 219 7.61 -2.76 23.39
CA TYR A 219 6.68 -3.07 24.47
C TYR A 219 7.38 -3.63 25.71
N ILE A 220 8.31 -4.59 25.54
CA ILE A 220 9.12 -5.16 26.63
C ILE A 220 9.89 -4.04 27.37
N ILE A 221 10.61 -3.21 26.62
CA ILE A 221 11.42 -2.12 27.19
C ILE A 221 10.50 -1.07 27.86
N SER A 222 9.32 -0.79 27.31
CA SER A 222 8.37 0.17 27.89
C SER A 222 7.53 -0.39 29.06
N ALA A 223 7.81 -1.60 29.55
CA ALA A 223 7.01 -2.30 30.57
C ALA A 223 5.51 -2.37 30.21
N GLY A 224 5.19 -2.68 28.94
CA GLY A 224 3.82 -2.73 28.42
C GLY A 224 3.18 -1.35 28.11
N ASN A 225 3.72 -0.26 28.65
CA ASN A 225 3.14 1.07 28.52
C ASN A 225 3.12 1.58 27.06
N ASN A 226 2.10 2.36 26.69
CA ASN A 226 1.97 2.98 25.37
C ASN A 226 2.88 4.22 25.22
N SER A 227 4.19 4.01 25.34
CA SER A 227 5.23 5.04 25.26
C SER A 227 5.37 5.65 23.85
N LYS A 228 6.13 6.75 23.74
CA LYS A 228 6.54 7.33 22.45
C LYS A 228 7.27 6.29 21.57
N LEU A 229 8.05 5.39 22.17
CA LEU A 229 8.75 4.30 21.49
C LEU A 229 7.75 3.28 20.91
N VAL A 230 6.81 2.79 21.72
CA VAL A 230 5.76 1.85 21.30
C VAL A 230 4.87 2.45 20.21
N GLN A 231 4.42 3.71 20.35
CA GLN A 231 3.61 4.36 19.33
C GLN A 231 4.37 4.56 18.01
N SER A 232 5.67 4.83 18.08
CA SER A 232 6.52 4.95 16.89
C SER A 232 6.71 3.60 16.20
N ALA A 233 6.98 2.52 16.95
CA ALA A 233 7.09 1.17 16.41
C ALA A 233 5.75 0.68 15.80
N LYS A 234 4.60 1.04 16.39
CA LYS A 234 3.26 0.80 15.81
C LYS A 234 3.10 1.49 14.45
N ASN A 235 3.52 2.75 14.34
CA ASN A 235 3.45 3.51 13.09
C ASN A 235 4.34 2.91 12.01
N ILE A 236 5.57 2.51 12.35
CA ILE A 236 6.52 1.83 11.45
C ILE A 236 5.94 0.49 10.97
N LEU A 237 5.34 -0.30 11.85
CA LEU A 237 4.70 -1.57 11.48
C LEU A 237 3.41 -1.39 10.65
N LYS A 238 2.64 -0.30 10.85
CA LYS A 238 1.50 0.04 9.96
C LYS A 238 1.99 0.33 8.54
N ILE A 239 3.09 1.08 8.39
CA ILE A 239 3.69 1.38 7.08
C ILE A 239 4.27 0.12 6.44
N CYS A 240 5.06 -0.67 7.18
CA CYS A 240 5.65 -1.92 6.68
C CYS A 240 4.59 -2.87 6.09
N ARG A 241 3.48 -3.08 6.81
CA ARG A 241 2.33 -3.87 6.33
C ARG A 241 1.70 -3.28 5.06
N GLN A 242 1.54 -1.97 4.99
CA GLN A 242 0.94 -1.32 3.81
C GLN A 242 1.81 -1.49 2.56
N GLU A 243 3.13 -1.33 2.67
CA GLU A 243 4.05 -1.52 1.55
C GLU A 243 4.14 -3.01 1.14
N ALA A 244 4.08 -3.94 2.09
CA ALA A 244 3.99 -5.37 1.79
C ALA A 244 2.72 -5.73 1.02
N ILE A 245 1.56 -5.17 1.41
CA ILE A 245 0.28 -5.35 0.71
C ILE A 245 0.33 -4.76 -0.71
N GLU A 246 1.02 -3.63 -0.93
CA GLU A 246 1.21 -3.08 -2.28
C GLU A 246 2.06 -3.99 -3.17
N ILE A 247 3.17 -4.54 -2.63
CA ILE A 247 4.02 -5.52 -3.33
C ILE A 247 3.24 -6.78 -3.69
N GLU A 248 2.43 -7.32 -2.77
CA GLU A 248 1.58 -8.49 -2.98
C GLU A 248 0.32 -8.20 -3.84
N THR A 249 -0.02 -6.93 -4.05
CA THR A 249 -1.13 -6.53 -4.94
C THR A 249 -0.65 -6.52 -6.41
N CYS A 250 0.48 -5.85 -6.68
CA CYS A 250 1.18 -5.96 -7.96
C CYS A 250 2.61 -5.40 -7.84
N ALA A 251 3.60 -6.29 -7.85
CA ALA A 251 5.01 -5.95 -7.78
C ALA A 251 5.48 -5.02 -8.92
N GLU A 252 5.01 -5.22 -10.16
CA GLU A 252 5.34 -4.36 -11.30
C GLU A 252 4.78 -2.93 -11.13
N CYS A 253 3.53 -2.79 -10.67
CA CYS A 253 2.96 -1.49 -10.35
C CYS A 253 3.70 -0.81 -9.19
N TYR A 254 4.07 -1.56 -8.14
CA TYR A 254 4.83 -1.01 -7.02
C TYR A 254 6.24 -0.58 -7.44
N LEU A 255 6.94 -1.35 -8.28
CA LEU A 255 8.23 -0.96 -8.86
C LEU A 255 8.09 0.33 -9.67
N ASN A 256 7.15 0.36 -10.61
CA ASN A 256 6.95 1.49 -11.51
C ASN A 256 6.57 2.77 -10.73
N ALA A 257 5.66 2.68 -9.75
CA ALA A 257 5.26 3.80 -8.89
C ALA A 257 6.36 4.35 -7.98
N ASN A 258 7.44 3.59 -7.73
CA ASN A 258 8.60 4.03 -6.96
C ASN A 258 9.80 4.43 -7.84
N THR A 259 9.67 4.39 -9.17
CA THR A 259 10.78 4.65 -10.11
C THR A 259 10.47 5.67 -11.21
N ARG A 260 9.21 5.87 -11.60
CA ARG A 260 8.81 6.74 -12.73
C ARG A 260 7.54 7.54 -12.44
N THR A 261 7.30 8.59 -13.23
CA THR A 261 6.15 9.51 -13.10
C THR A 261 4.98 9.12 -14.00
N ASP A 262 5.24 8.69 -15.24
CA ASP A 262 4.25 8.16 -16.20
C ASP A 262 3.84 6.70 -15.90
N TRP A 263 4.17 6.21 -14.70
CA TRP A 263 4.22 4.80 -14.34
C TRP A 263 2.89 4.04 -14.51
N PHE A 264 1.76 4.74 -14.46
CA PHE A 264 0.44 4.12 -14.46
C PHE A 264 -0.09 3.79 -15.85
N VAL A 265 0.43 4.38 -16.93
CA VAL A 265 0.05 3.99 -18.30
C VAL A 265 0.70 2.66 -18.75
N ASP A 266 1.55 2.03 -17.94
CA ASP A 266 2.25 0.81 -18.35
C ASP A 266 1.46 -0.49 -18.15
N VAL A 267 1.82 -1.46 -18.99
CA VAL A 267 1.22 -2.79 -19.08
C VAL A 267 2.09 -3.80 -18.36
N CYS A 268 1.58 -4.32 -17.24
CA CYS A 268 2.20 -5.40 -16.48
C CYS A 268 2.24 -6.71 -17.27
N SER A 269 3.14 -7.60 -16.88
CA SER A 269 3.38 -8.91 -17.47
C SER A 269 2.24 -9.89 -17.18
N GLN A 270 1.51 -9.67 -16.07
CA GLN A 270 0.12 -10.08 -15.92
C GLN A 270 -0.78 -8.82 -15.89
N PRO A 271 -1.42 -8.46 -17.03
CA PRO A 271 -2.23 -7.25 -17.16
C PRO A 271 -3.38 -7.14 -16.14
N HIS A 272 -3.94 -5.93 -16.03
CA HIS A 272 -5.07 -5.62 -15.18
C HIS A 272 -6.30 -5.34 -16.04
N LEU A 273 -7.45 -5.92 -15.68
CA LEU A 273 -8.71 -5.64 -16.34
C LEU A 273 -9.09 -4.16 -16.11
N LEU A 274 -9.56 -3.47 -17.14
CA LEU A 274 -9.97 -2.08 -17.03
C LEU A 274 -11.47 -2.01 -16.70
N LEU A 275 -11.82 -1.18 -15.72
CA LEU A 275 -13.18 -1.05 -15.20
C LEU A 275 -13.63 0.41 -15.22
N TRP A 276 -14.93 0.62 -15.43
CA TRP A 276 -15.63 1.80 -14.92
C TRP A 276 -16.12 1.48 -13.51
N ALA A 277 -15.42 1.96 -12.49
CA ALA A 277 -15.71 1.69 -11.08
C ALA A 277 -16.31 2.92 -10.38
N LYS A 278 -17.23 2.72 -9.44
CA LYS A 278 -17.95 3.82 -8.75
C LYS A 278 -17.92 3.71 -7.24
N LEU A 279 -17.58 4.82 -6.59
CA LEU A 279 -17.73 5.01 -5.16
C LEU A 279 -19.05 5.72 -4.81
N LYS A 280 -19.56 5.47 -3.61
CA LYS A 280 -20.81 6.09 -3.11
C LYS A 280 -20.64 7.61 -3.00
N GLY A 281 -21.44 8.36 -3.76
CA GLY A 281 -21.40 9.83 -3.82
C GLY A 281 -20.55 10.39 -4.97
N PHE A 282 -19.85 9.52 -5.72
CA PHE A 282 -19.01 9.89 -6.86
C PHE A 282 -19.63 9.40 -8.18
N PRO A 283 -19.21 9.97 -9.34
CA PRO A 283 -19.46 9.36 -10.65
C PRO A 283 -18.67 8.04 -10.80
N TYR A 284 -18.90 7.33 -11.90
CA TYR A 284 -17.98 6.29 -12.36
C TYR A 284 -16.68 6.94 -12.82
N TRP A 285 -15.55 6.33 -12.44
CA TRP A 285 -14.21 6.68 -12.91
C TRP A 285 -13.54 5.44 -13.52
N PRO A 286 -12.63 5.62 -14.48
CA PRO A 286 -11.84 4.50 -14.99
C PRO A 286 -10.84 4.02 -13.93
N ALA A 287 -10.63 2.71 -13.85
CA ALA A 287 -9.72 2.08 -12.91
C ALA A 287 -9.12 0.77 -13.45
N LYS A 288 -7.97 0.38 -12.90
CA LYS A 288 -7.40 -0.96 -13.04
C LYS A 288 -7.91 -1.86 -11.90
N ALA A 289 -8.40 -3.05 -12.25
CA ALA A 289 -8.70 -4.10 -11.28
C ALA A 289 -7.39 -4.74 -10.80
N MET A 290 -6.98 -4.42 -9.57
CA MET A 290 -5.70 -4.86 -9.02
C MET A 290 -5.80 -6.29 -8.45
N SER A 291 -6.74 -6.52 -7.53
CA SER A 291 -6.99 -7.83 -6.94
C SER A 291 -8.45 -7.99 -6.50
N MET A 292 -8.94 -9.23 -6.45
CA MET A 292 -10.24 -9.55 -5.86
C MET A 292 -10.11 -9.55 -4.33
N GLY A 293 -11.12 -9.01 -3.65
CA GLY A 293 -11.25 -9.15 -2.20
C GLY A 293 -11.72 -10.56 -1.79
N GLN A 294 -11.77 -10.81 -0.48
CA GLN A 294 -12.35 -12.04 0.08
C GLN A 294 -13.89 -12.02 0.12
N THR A 295 -14.48 -10.83 -0.03
CA THR A 295 -15.91 -10.58 -0.24
C THR A 295 -16.13 -10.04 -1.67
N SER A 296 -17.36 -9.72 -2.07
CA SER A 296 -17.71 -9.22 -3.42
C SER A 296 -17.29 -7.77 -3.69
N VAL A 297 -16.08 -7.42 -3.27
CA VAL A 297 -15.38 -6.15 -3.50
C VAL A 297 -14.07 -6.40 -4.26
N ILE A 298 -13.63 -5.40 -5.00
CA ILE A 298 -12.44 -5.43 -5.84
C ILE A 298 -11.52 -4.31 -5.36
N ASN A 299 -10.25 -4.62 -5.14
CA ASN A 299 -9.22 -3.61 -4.99
C ASN A 299 -8.98 -2.98 -6.36
N VAL A 300 -9.42 -1.73 -6.54
CA VAL A 300 -9.24 -0.97 -7.77
C VAL A 300 -8.30 0.21 -7.54
N ARG A 301 -7.55 0.57 -8.58
CA ARG A 301 -6.74 1.79 -8.60
C ARG A 301 -7.18 2.68 -9.76
N PHE A 302 -7.60 3.90 -9.46
CA PHE A 302 -8.16 4.83 -10.45
C PHE A 302 -7.07 5.46 -11.31
N PHE A 303 -7.43 5.90 -12.52
CA PHE A 303 -6.58 6.80 -13.32
C PHE A 303 -6.70 8.24 -12.80
N GLY A 304 -5.77 9.13 -13.15
CA GLY A 304 -5.65 10.47 -12.58
C GLY A 304 -4.72 10.51 -11.37
N GLU A 305 -5.27 10.72 -10.16
CA GLU A 305 -4.49 10.82 -8.90
C GLU A 305 -3.94 9.47 -8.38
N HIS A 306 -4.19 8.37 -9.11
CA HIS A 306 -3.80 7.00 -8.77
C HIS A 306 -4.27 6.52 -7.39
N ASP A 307 -5.40 7.04 -6.93
CA ASP A 307 -6.08 6.64 -5.70
C ASP A 307 -6.54 5.18 -5.73
N ARG A 308 -6.67 4.58 -4.54
CA ARG A 308 -7.05 3.18 -4.34
C ARG A 308 -8.39 3.10 -3.61
N ALA A 309 -9.21 2.11 -3.93
CA ALA A 309 -10.39 1.80 -3.13
C ALA A 309 -10.82 0.34 -3.26
N PHE A 310 -11.61 -0.12 -2.29
CA PHE A 310 -12.41 -1.34 -2.43
C PHE A 310 -13.80 -0.99 -2.94
N VAL A 311 -14.11 -1.39 -4.18
CA VAL A 311 -15.41 -1.13 -4.83
C VAL A 311 -16.18 -2.43 -4.99
N SER A 312 -17.49 -2.43 -4.70
CA SER A 312 -18.33 -3.63 -4.87
C SER A 312 -18.49 -3.98 -6.34
N ALA A 313 -18.43 -5.27 -6.69
CA ALA A 313 -18.46 -5.71 -8.09
C ALA A 313 -19.72 -5.24 -8.87
N LYS A 314 -20.85 -5.09 -8.19
CA LYS A 314 -22.10 -4.54 -8.75
C LYS A 314 -22.02 -3.06 -9.17
N ASP A 315 -21.06 -2.32 -8.59
CA ASP A 315 -20.79 -0.90 -8.84
C ASP A 315 -19.61 -0.73 -9.82
N CYS A 316 -19.26 -1.81 -10.54
CA CYS A 316 -18.26 -1.86 -11.61
C CYS A 316 -18.88 -2.35 -12.93
N PHE A 317 -18.59 -1.65 -14.02
CA PHE A 317 -18.73 -2.15 -15.39
C PHE A 317 -17.35 -2.44 -15.98
N LEU A 318 -17.28 -3.31 -16.98
CA LEU A 318 -16.10 -3.40 -17.85
C LEU A 318 -15.87 -2.06 -18.56
N TYR A 319 -14.61 -1.70 -18.84
CA TYR A 319 -14.31 -0.46 -19.55
C TYR A 319 -14.89 -0.48 -20.97
N SER A 320 -15.79 0.46 -21.22
CA SER A 320 -16.44 0.72 -22.51
C SER A 320 -16.07 2.13 -22.96
N GLU A 321 -15.93 2.33 -24.27
CA GLU A 321 -15.55 3.63 -24.87
C GLU A 321 -16.52 4.76 -24.49
N GLN A 322 -17.80 4.42 -24.31
CA GLN A 322 -18.84 5.35 -23.88
C GLN A 322 -18.86 5.50 -22.35
N ASP A 323 -18.69 6.73 -21.87
CA ASP A 323 -18.82 7.10 -20.44
C ASP A 323 -20.19 6.66 -19.87
N PRO A 324 -20.23 5.83 -18.81
CA PRO A 324 -21.48 5.38 -18.19
C PRO A 324 -22.20 6.46 -17.37
N ASN A 325 -21.57 7.60 -17.08
CA ASN A 325 -22.16 8.70 -16.32
C ASN A 325 -23.25 9.43 -17.11
N THR A 326 -24.40 9.66 -16.47
CA THR A 326 -25.53 10.39 -17.08
C THR A 326 -25.53 11.89 -16.79
N GLN A 327 -24.91 12.31 -15.68
CA GLN A 327 -24.78 13.72 -15.28
C GLN A 327 -23.47 13.90 -14.47
N THR A 328 -22.52 14.65 -15.03
CA THR A 328 -21.22 14.92 -14.38
C THR A 328 -21.02 16.44 -14.26
N GLY A 329 -20.68 16.92 -13.05
CA GLY A 329 -20.48 18.35 -12.80
C GLY A 329 -19.25 18.92 -13.52
N LYS A 330 -19.28 20.20 -13.91
CA LYS A 330 -18.22 20.90 -14.68
C LYS A 330 -16.81 20.91 -14.06
N LYS A 331 -16.63 20.43 -12.82
CA LYS A 331 -15.32 20.17 -12.20
C LYS A 331 -14.89 18.73 -12.54
N ALA A 332 -15.62 17.74 -12.01
CA ALA A 332 -15.40 16.32 -12.26
C ALA A 332 -15.31 15.94 -13.74
N ALA A 333 -16.07 16.58 -14.63
CA ALA A 333 -16.02 16.32 -16.07
C ALA A 333 -14.66 16.71 -16.72
N ARG A 334 -13.93 17.69 -16.15
CA ARG A 334 -12.58 18.07 -16.63
C ARG A 334 -11.50 17.16 -16.05
N GLU A 335 -11.65 16.79 -14.79
CA GLU A 335 -10.76 15.83 -14.11
C GLU A 335 -10.87 14.44 -14.77
N LEU A 336 -12.10 14.00 -15.05
CA LEU A 336 -12.41 12.76 -15.77
C LEU A 336 -11.86 12.77 -17.20
N ALA A 337 -11.90 13.90 -17.93
CA ALA A 337 -11.30 13.99 -19.26
C ALA A 337 -9.77 13.77 -19.25
N GLY A 338 -9.08 14.20 -18.19
CA GLY A 338 -7.67 13.88 -17.98
C GLY A 338 -7.45 12.38 -17.71
N CYS A 339 -8.32 11.78 -16.89
CA CYS A 339 -8.25 10.35 -16.58
C CYS A 339 -8.53 9.48 -17.82
N ILE A 340 -9.52 9.83 -18.65
CA ILE A 340 -9.82 9.13 -19.91
C ILE A 340 -8.60 9.20 -20.85
N LYS A 341 -7.93 10.35 -20.99
CA LYS A 341 -6.70 10.45 -21.78
C LYS A 341 -5.59 9.50 -21.29
N GLU A 342 -5.41 9.39 -19.98
CA GLU A 342 -4.45 8.43 -19.40
C GLU A 342 -4.86 6.96 -19.67
N VAL A 343 -6.16 6.64 -19.66
CA VAL A 343 -6.66 5.31 -20.01
C VAL A 343 -6.40 4.98 -21.47
N GLU A 344 -6.68 5.89 -22.40
CA GLU A 344 -6.44 5.63 -23.82
C GLU A 344 -4.93 5.53 -24.14
N GLU A 345 -4.07 6.28 -23.45
CA GLU A 345 -2.60 6.09 -23.51
C GLU A 345 -2.16 4.72 -22.96
N HIS A 346 -2.82 4.22 -21.91
CA HIS A 346 -2.61 2.86 -21.42
C HIS A 346 -3.10 1.81 -22.42
N ILE A 347 -4.25 2.04 -23.06
CA ILE A 347 -4.84 1.14 -24.07
C ILE A 347 -3.98 1.08 -25.33
N GLU A 348 -3.38 2.17 -25.77
CA GLU A 348 -2.36 2.15 -26.83
C GLU A 348 -1.14 1.33 -26.41
N LYS A 349 -0.64 1.47 -25.17
CA LYS A 349 0.43 0.60 -24.65
C LYS A 349 -0.04 -0.88 -24.57
N ILE A 350 -1.32 -1.19 -24.34
CA ILE A 350 -1.87 -2.56 -24.40
C ILE A 350 -1.87 -3.09 -25.85
N ARG A 351 -2.42 -2.33 -26.80
CA ARG A 351 -2.44 -2.67 -28.24
C ARG A 351 -1.03 -3.02 -28.73
N ASN A 352 -0.05 -2.19 -28.39
CA ASN A 352 1.35 -2.39 -28.78
C ASN A 352 2.07 -3.54 -28.06
N LYS A 353 1.72 -3.88 -26.80
CA LYS A 353 2.43 -4.93 -26.02
C LYS A 353 1.77 -6.33 -26.11
N ILE A 354 0.45 -6.40 -26.29
CA ILE A 354 -0.32 -7.66 -26.33
C ILE A 354 -0.76 -8.00 -27.76
N GLY A 355 -1.05 -6.99 -28.59
CA GLY A 355 -1.52 -7.14 -29.96
C GLY A 355 -2.94 -6.62 -30.21
N GLY A 356 -3.72 -6.36 -29.16
CA GLY A 356 -5.08 -5.83 -29.29
C GLY A 356 -5.71 -5.35 -27.99
N PHE A 357 -6.71 -4.48 -28.11
CA PHE A 357 -7.62 -4.09 -27.04
C PHE A 357 -9.01 -3.84 -27.62
N GLN A 358 -10.03 -4.43 -26.99
CA GLN A 358 -11.44 -4.34 -27.37
C GLN A 358 -12.23 -3.73 -26.22
N TYR A 359 -12.87 -2.58 -26.46
CA TYR A 359 -13.80 -1.98 -25.49
C TYR A 359 -15.00 -2.90 -25.29
N ALA A 360 -15.45 -3.03 -24.04
CA ALA A 360 -16.66 -3.77 -23.74
C ALA A 360 -17.92 -3.04 -24.26
N PRO A 361 -19.03 -3.75 -24.51
CA PRO A 361 -20.33 -3.11 -24.74
C PRO A 361 -20.73 -2.17 -23.59
N PHE A 362 -21.51 -1.14 -23.91
CA PHE A 362 -21.88 -0.10 -22.95
C PHE A 362 -22.56 -0.70 -21.71
N LYS A 363 -21.97 -0.44 -20.53
CA LYS A 363 -22.44 -0.91 -19.22
C LYS A 363 -22.53 -2.44 -19.07
N THR A 364 -21.69 -3.21 -19.77
CA THR A 364 -21.48 -4.62 -19.45
C THR A 364 -21.02 -4.76 -17.97
N PRO A 365 -21.79 -5.46 -17.11
CA PRO A 365 -21.40 -5.68 -15.71
C PRO A 365 -20.09 -6.47 -15.61
N PHE A 366 -19.27 -6.15 -14.61
CA PHE A 366 -18.12 -6.99 -14.27
C PHE A 366 -18.55 -8.22 -13.45
N ASP A 367 -18.16 -9.41 -13.90
CA ASP A 367 -18.35 -10.66 -13.15
C ASP A 367 -17.07 -11.04 -12.37
N PRO A 368 -17.06 -11.04 -11.03
CA PRO A 368 -15.89 -11.46 -10.26
C PRO A 368 -15.56 -12.96 -10.41
N ASN A 369 -16.48 -13.79 -10.91
CA ASN A 369 -16.26 -15.23 -11.02
C ASN A 369 -15.50 -15.64 -12.30
N ASP A 370 -15.46 -14.77 -13.31
CA ASP A 370 -14.97 -15.09 -14.66
C ASP A 370 -14.02 -14.01 -15.21
N VAL A 371 -13.09 -13.56 -14.37
CA VAL A 371 -12.15 -12.48 -14.69
C VAL A 371 -11.26 -12.81 -15.89
N MET A 372 -10.91 -14.09 -16.08
CA MET A 372 -10.02 -14.50 -17.18
C MET A 372 -10.68 -14.44 -18.55
N ARG A 373 -11.96 -14.84 -18.71
CA ARG A 373 -12.66 -14.66 -20.00
C ARG A 373 -12.83 -13.17 -20.31
N GLN A 374 -13.25 -12.36 -19.33
CA GLN A 374 -13.41 -10.92 -19.54
C GLN A 374 -12.08 -10.23 -19.88
N LEU A 375 -10.95 -10.71 -19.35
CA LEU A 375 -9.62 -10.20 -19.71
C LEU A 375 -9.23 -10.60 -21.14
N GLU A 376 -9.54 -11.83 -21.58
CA GLU A 376 -9.31 -12.28 -22.96
C GLU A 376 -10.23 -11.57 -23.98
N GLU A 377 -11.49 -11.32 -23.63
CA GLU A 377 -12.43 -10.55 -24.43
C GLU A 377 -12.01 -9.08 -24.57
N MET A 378 -11.42 -8.49 -23.52
CA MET A 378 -10.91 -7.12 -23.51
C MET A 378 -9.52 -6.99 -24.16
N MET A 379 -8.69 -8.02 -24.06
CA MET A 379 -7.30 -8.04 -24.52
C MET A 379 -7.01 -9.34 -25.29
N PRO A 380 -7.49 -9.49 -26.54
CA PRO A 380 -7.32 -10.73 -27.29
C PRO A 380 -5.84 -11.13 -27.43
N GLY A 381 -5.52 -12.38 -27.08
CA GLY A 381 -4.16 -12.91 -27.01
C GLY A 381 -3.49 -12.80 -25.63
N VAL A 382 -4.14 -12.21 -24.61
CA VAL A 382 -3.53 -11.97 -23.28
C VAL A 382 -3.09 -13.25 -22.57
N GLN A 383 -3.81 -14.37 -22.70
CA GLN A 383 -3.36 -15.65 -22.11
C GLN A 383 -2.06 -16.15 -22.74
N GLU A 384 -1.90 -16.01 -24.06
CA GLU A 384 -0.67 -16.37 -24.77
C GLU A 384 0.48 -15.42 -24.43
N PHE A 385 0.20 -14.11 -24.38
CA PHE A 385 1.16 -13.11 -23.89
C PHE A 385 1.66 -13.44 -22.48
N MET A 386 0.75 -13.69 -21.52
CA MET A 386 1.10 -14.07 -20.14
C MET A 386 1.92 -15.37 -20.09
N ARG A 387 1.58 -16.36 -20.92
CA ARG A 387 2.34 -17.62 -21.04
C ARG A 387 3.76 -17.37 -21.56
N GLN A 388 3.93 -16.47 -22.54
CA GLN A 388 5.26 -16.08 -23.04
C GLN A 388 6.09 -15.36 -21.98
N GLN A 389 5.50 -14.44 -21.21
CA GLN A 389 6.22 -13.77 -20.11
C GLN A 389 6.71 -14.78 -19.05
N GLN A 390 5.90 -15.77 -18.69
CA GLN A 390 6.32 -16.81 -17.74
C GLN A 390 7.48 -17.68 -18.28
N VAL A 391 7.56 -17.89 -19.60
CA VAL A 391 8.69 -18.56 -20.26
C VAL A 391 9.97 -17.70 -20.23
N LEU A 392 9.88 -16.37 -20.22
CA LEU A 392 11.05 -15.50 -20.07
C LEU A 392 11.57 -15.50 -18.63
N VAL A 393 10.69 -15.42 -17.63
CA VAL A 393 11.05 -15.48 -16.20
C VAL A 393 11.74 -16.81 -15.85
N THR A 394 11.22 -17.93 -16.35
CA THR A 394 11.78 -19.28 -16.12
C THR A 394 13.02 -19.60 -16.99
N LYS A 395 13.32 -18.78 -18.01
CA LYS A 395 14.52 -18.89 -18.85
C LYS A 395 15.54 -17.77 -18.57
N THR A 396 15.78 -17.43 -17.30
CA THR A 396 17.08 -16.86 -16.91
C THR A 396 18.13 -17.97 -17.07
N PRO A 397 18.95 -17.99 -18.14
CA PRO A 397 19.75 -19.17 -18.44
C PRO A 397 20.97 -19.16 -17.53
N LEU A 398 21.21 -20.26 -16.82
CA LEU A 398 22.51 -20.52 -16.19
C LEU A 398 23.57 -20.64 -17.29
N GLN A 399 24.19 -19.51 -17.65
CA GLN A 399 25.27 -19.45 -18.64
C GLN A 399 26.54 -20.05 -18.03
N PHE A 400 26.62 -21.38 -18.06
CA PHE A 400 27.86 -22.10 -17.83
C PHE A 400 28.81 -21.84 -19.00
N LYS A 401 30.00 -21.29 -18.72
CA LYS A 401 31.12 -21.36 -19.65
C LYS A 401 31.96 -22.58 -19.31
N ILE A 402 32.12 -23.47 -20.28
CA ILE A 402 33.10 -24.55 -20.23
C ILE A 402 34.43 -23.97 -20.72
N TYR A 403 35.45 -24.02 -19.87
CA TYR A 403 36.81 -23.66 -20.23
C TYR A 403 37.69 -24.90 -20.17
N ARG A 404 38.65 -25.02 -21.09
CA ARG A 404 39.75 -25.98 -20.93
C ARG A 404 40.82 -25.34 -20.04
N THR A 405 41.16 -26.00 -18.94
CA THR A 405 42.18 -25.53 -17.98
C THR A 405 43.59 -25.91 -18.45
N ALA A 406 44.63 -25.35 -17.83
CA ALA A 406 46.02 -25.48 -18.28
C ALA A 406 46.56 -26.93 -18.22
N ASP A 407 45.94 -27.78 -17.42
CA ASP A 407 46.12 -29.23 -17.31
C ASP A 407 45.29 -30.04 -18.33
N ASN A 408 44.75 -29.38 -19.37
CA ASN A 408 43.85 -29.92 -20.40
C ASN A 408 42.47 -30.45 -19.93
N ASN A 409 42.16 -30.40 -18.64
CA ASN A 409 40.83 -30.75 -18.12
C ASN A 409 39.76 -29.73 -18.56
N MET A 410 38.47 -30.08 -18.43
CA MET A 410 37.37 -29.15 -18.64
C MET A 410 36.79 -28.69 -17.30
N SER A 411 36.74 -27.38 -17.08
CA SER A 411 36.11 -26.76 -15.92
C SER A 411 34.86 -26.00 -16.33
N ILE A 412 33.81 -26.08 -15.50
CA ILE A 412 32.49 -25.49 -15.76
C ILE A 412 32.27 -24.35 -14.76
N VAL A 413 32.21 -23.11 -15.24
CA VAL A 413 32.04 -21.92 -14.39
C VAL A 413 30.68 -21.29 -14.66
N GLN A 414 29.88 -21.09 -13.60
CA GLN A 414 28.67 -20.29 -13.67
C GLN A 414 29.02 -18.82 -13.88
N LYS A 415 28.54 -18.22 -14.98
CA LYS A 415 28.57 -16.77 -15.15
C LYS A 415 27.39 -16.16 -14.39
N ALA A 416 27.67 -15.26 -13.45
CA ALA A 416 26.63 -14.45 -12.82
C ALA A 416 25.86 -13.64 -13.90
N SER A 417 24.53 -13.67 -13.83
CA SER A 417 23.67 -13.03 -14.83
C SER A 417 23.67 -11.51 -14.67
N SER A 418 24.38 -10.83 -15.56
CA SER A 418 24.19 -9.38 -15.82
C SER A 418 22.74 -9.11 -16.24
N THR A 419 22.15 -8.03 -15.73
CA THR A 419 20.73 -7.67 -15.90
C THR A 419 20.32 -7.43 -17.36
N PRO A 420 19.03 -7.58 -17.71
CA PRO A 420 18.52 -7.42 -19.07
C PRO A 420 18.33 -5.95 -19.51
N ASP A 421 19.26 -5.06 -19.14
CA ASP A 421 19.32 -3.67 -19.64
C ASP A 421 20.14 -3.60 -20.93
N LEU A 422 19.57 -3.99 -22.09
CA LEU A 422 20.18 -3.73 -23.40
C LEU A 422 19.22 -3.88 -24.61
N VAL A 423 18.09 -3.16 -24.61
CA VAL A 423 17.22 -3.01 -25.81
C VAL A 423 17.13 -1.55 -26.28
N LEU A 424 17.21 -0.57 -25.37
CA LEU A 424 17.09 0.85 -25.71
C LEU A 424 18.35 1.50 -26.31
N ALA A 425 19.54 0.89 -26.14
CA ALA A 425 20.80 1.52 -26.58
C ALA A 425 21.04 1.45 -28.10
N GLN A 426 20.46 0.49 -28.81
CA GLN A 426 20.76 0.26 -30.24
C GLN A 426 20.03 1.20 -31.20
N GLN A 427 18.99 1.93 -30.75
CA GLN A 427 18.29 2.92 -31.59
C GLN A 427 18.93 4.32 -31.55
N GLN A 428 19.78 4.64 -30.56
CA GLN A 428 20.42 5.96 -30.46
C GLN A 428 21.72 6.08 -31.28
N GLN A 429 22.38 4.98 -31.64
CA GLN A 429 23.65 4.99 -32.37
C GLN A 429 23.54 5.25 -33.88
N GLN A 430 22.33 5.35 -34.45
CA GLN A 430 22.12 5.66 -35.88
C GLN A 430 21.78 7.13 -36.17
N GLN A 431 21.73 8.02 -35.17
CA GLN A 431 21.51 9.47 -35.36
C GLN A 431 22.73 10.35 -35.06
N GLN A 432 23.91 9.77 -34.78
CA GLN A 432 25.16 10.50 -34.51
C GLN A 432 26.23 10.32 -35.60
N GLN A 433 25.83 10.14 -36.86
CA GLN A 433 26.75 10.06 -38.00
C GLN A 433 26.45 11.05 -39.14
N SER A 434 25.74 12.13 -38.82
CA SER A 434 25.69 13.37 -39.60
C SER A 434 25.87 14.56 -38.64
N ILE A 435 26.25 15.73 -39.18
CA ILE A 435 26.62 16.93 -38.41
C ILE A 435 27.94 16.77 -37.62
N GLN A 436 29.02 16.45 -38.33
CA GLN A 436 30.28 17.16 -38.11
C GLN A 436 30.56 18.05 -39.31
N ASP A 437 30.05 19.27 -39.27
CA ASP A 437 30.62 20.39 -40.02
C ASP A 437 30.16 21.74 -39.43
N THR A 438 30.92 22.81 -39.69
CA THR A 438 30.71 24.19 -39.19
C THR A 438 30.66 24.38 -37.67
N SER A 439 31.81 24.73 -37.10
CA SER A 439 31.91 25.36 -35.77
C SER A 439 31.64 26.87 -35.86
N SER A 440 31.04 27.48 -34.82
CA SER A 440 31.48 28.77 -34.26
C SER A 440 30.61 29.29 -33.10
N ASN A 441 31.26 30.09 -32.24
CA ASN A 441 30.72 31.04 -31.25
C ASN A 441 29.91 30.56 -30.03
N LEU A 442 30.45 30.94 -28.85
CA LEU A 442 29.82 31.69 -27.73
C LEU A 442 28.39 31.28 -27.31
N ASN A 443 28.09 31.01 -26.05
CA ASN A 443 28.63 31.66 -24.84
C ASN A 443 28.49 30.75 -23.61
N ALA A 444 29.40 30.83 -22.63
CA ALA A 444 29.42 29.94 -21.46
C ALA A 444 29.00 30.66 -20.17
N GLN A 445 27.71 30.59 -19.80
CA GLN A 445 27.24 31.02 -18.47
C GLN A 445 25.94 30.32 -18.02
N SER A 446 25.83 30.09 -16.71
CA SER A 446 24.62 29.81 -15.91
C SER A 446 23.67 28.66 -16.31
N ILE A 447 24.08 27.40 -16.06
CA ILE A 447 23.15 26.35 -15.58
C ILE A 447 23.83 25.49 -14.49
N LEU A 448 23.75 25.89 -13.22
CA LEU A 448 24.09 25.06 -12.05
C LEU A 448 23.21 25.40 -10.83
N SER A 449 21.90 25.20 -10.96
CA SER A 449 20.97 25.22 -9.81
C SER A 449 19.60 24.64 -10.18
N ASN A 450 19.38 23.35 -9.87
CA ASN A 450 18.03 22.74 -9.81
C ASN A 450 18.05 21.49 -8.92
N ASN A 451 18.39 21.67 -7.64
CA ASN A 451 18.14 20.65 -6.61
C ASN A 451 16.62 20.57 -6.37
N PHE A 452 15.97 19.61 -7.01
CA PHE A 452 14.52 19.39 -6.88
C PHE A 452 14.22 18.66 -5.56
N ASP A 453 13.51 19.30 -4.63
CA ASP A 453 13.26 18.72 -3.30
C ASP A 453 12.24 17.57 -3.34
N PHE A 454 12.78 16.34 -3.36
CA PHE A 454 12.05 15.09 -3.30
C PHE A 454 11.18 14.95 -2.04
N SER A 455 11.47 15.68 -0.97
CA SER A 455 10.77 15.61 0.32
C SER A 455 9.33 16.12 0.21
N GLN A 456 9.11 17.26 -0.43
CA GLN A 456 7.78 17.85 -0.61
C GLN A 456 6.84 16.92 -1.39
N HIS A 457 7.35 16.27 -2.45
CA HIS A 457 6.57 15.33 -3.26
C HIS A 457 6.09 14.10 -2.46
N LEU A 458 6.88 13.64 -1.49
CA LEU A 458 6.47 12.57 -0.57
C LEU A 458 5.41 13.02 0.45
N LEU A 459 5.46 14.28 0.91
CA LEU A 459 4.47 14.82 1.85
C LEU A 459 3.09 14.95 1.21
N THR A 460 2.98 15.60 0.06
CA THR A 460 1.69 15.88 -0.61
C THR A 460 0.88 14.60 -0.80
N ASN A 461 1.50 13.58 -1.41
CA ASN A 461 0.94 12.24 -1.63
C ASN A 461 0.53 11.52 -0.33
N HIS A 462 1.22 11.78 0.78
CA HIS A 462 0.86 11.21 2.09
C HIS A 462 -0.38 11.88 2.73
N THR A 463 -0.66 13.14 2.43
CA THR A 463 -1.81 13.87 2.99
C THR A 463 -3.15 13.35 2.45
N ALA A 464 -3.26 13.15 1.13
CA ALA A 464 -4.47 12.61 0.51
C ALA A 464 -4.77 11.19 1.02
N ASN A 465 -3.77 10.30 0.95
CA ASN A 465 -3.87 8.93 1.46
C ASN A 465 -4.19 8.86 2.97
N LYS A 466 -3.80 9.86 3.78
CA LYS A 466 -4.10 9.88 5.22
C LYS A 466 -5.61 10.02 5.50
N GLN A 467 -6.29 10.95 4.82
CA GLN A 467 -7.70 11.23 5.08
C GLN A 467 -8.55 9.98 4.79
N GLN A 468 -8.33 9.35 3.63
CA GLN A 468 -9.05 8.13 3.23
C GLN A 468 -8.69 6.92 4.11
N GLN A 469 -7.41 6.72 4.46
CA GLN A 469 -6.99 5.59 5.30
C GLN A 469 -7.62 5.58 6.70
N ASP A 470 -7.86 6.74 7.31
CA ASP A 470 -8.41 6.81 8.66
C ASP A 470 -9.93 6.53 8.65
N ASP A 471 -10.65 6.92 7.58
CA ASP A 471 -12.06 6.55 7.34
C ASP A 471 -12.23 5.05 6.99
N ASP A 472 -11.37 4.49 6.13
CA ASP A 472 -11.40 3.06 5.77
C ASP A 472 -11.11 2.16 6.99
N TRP A 473 -10.18 2.56 7.87
CA TRP A 473 -9.91 1.85 9.13
C TRP A 473 -11.12 1.89 10.08
N LEU A 474 -11.83 3.02 10.12
CA LEU A 474 -13.09 3.18 10.86
C LEU A 474 -14.23 2.32 10.29
N CYS A 475 -14.18 1.95 9.00
CA CYS A 475 -15.10 1.00 8.39
C CYS A 475 -14.77 -0.44 8.82
N ILE A 476 -13.52 -0.87 8.63
CA ILE A 476 -13.05 -2.24 8.95
C ILE A 476 -13.23 -2.54 10.45
N GLN A 477 -12.98 -1.58 11.34
CA GLN A 477 -13.24 -1.75 12.78
C GLN A 477 -14.72 -1.91 13.13
N LYS A 478 -15.66 -1.35 12.35
CA LYS A 478 -17.10 -1.56 12.57
C LYS A 478 -17.50 -2.96 12.11
N GLU A 479 -17.01 -3.44 10.97
CA GLU A 479 -17.28 -4.80 10.49
C GLU A 479 -16.74 -5.87 11.44
N LEU A 480 -15.50 -5.74 11.93
CA LEU A 480 -14.93 -6.65 12.92
C LEU A 480 -15.75 -6.70 14.23
N ASN A 481 -16.31 -5.58 14.68
CA ASN A 481 -17.17 -5.54 15.87
C ASN A 481 -18.60 -6.08 15.60
N LEU A 482 -19.10 -6.00 14.36
CA LEU A 482 -20.36 -6.64 13.94
C LEU A 482 -20.22 -8.17 13.87
N ILE A 483 -19.07 -8.67 13.43
CA ILE A 483 -18.75 -10.11 13.44
C ILE A 483 -18.65 -10.64 14.88
N ASN A 484 -18.03 -9.88 15.79
CA ASN A 484 -17.92 -10.25 17.21
C ASN A 484 -19.24 -10.15 18.00
N THR A 485 -20.27 -9.48 17.48
CA THR A 485 -21.59 -9.35 18.16
C THR A 485 -22.65 -10.28 17.59
N THR A 486 -22.57 -10.62 16.31
CA THR A 486 -23.43 -11.66 15.68
C THR A 486 -23.04 -13.09 16.07
N SER A 487 -21.80 -13.31 16.52
CA SER A 487 -21.33 -14.58 17.09
C SER A 487 -21.71 -14.81 18.56
N SER A 488 -22.33 -13.82 19.23
CA SER A 488 -22.75 -13.88 20.64
C SER A 488 -24.27 -13.99 20.86
N THR A 489 -25.04 -14.27 19.80
CA THR A 489 -26.52 -14.28 19.85
C THR A 489 -27.17 -15.60 19.40
N ASN A 490 -26.41 -16.68 19.22
CA ASN A 490 -26.90 -17.98 18.75
C ASN A 490 -26.87 -19.11 19.82
N ASP A 491 -26.45 -18.83 21.05
CA ASP A 491 -26.54 -19.77 22.19
C ASP A 491 -27.64 -19.33 23.16
N ASN A 492 -28.87 -19.80 22.93
CA ASN A 492 -30.01 -19.85 23.87
C ASN A 492 -31.14 -20.72 23.28
#